data_AF-A0A0E9MNE9-F1
#
_entry.id   AF-A0A0E9MNE9-F1
#
_cell.length_a   1.000
_cell.length_b   1.000
_cell.length_c   1.000
_cell.angle_alpha   90.00
_cell.angle_beta   90.00
_cell.angle_gamma   90.00
#
_symmetry.space_group_name_H-M   'P 1'
#
loop_
_entity.id
_entity.type
_entity.pdbx_description
1 polymer ?
#
loop_
_entity_poly.entity_id
_entity_poly.type
_entity_poly.pdbx_seq_one_letter_code
_entity_poly.pdbx_strand_id
1 'polypeptide(L)'
;MYLIAGAVSLAAIAAPGAATVVISNVMSSAGSPATDPGFASLGQTLIYDFDTVSPAAGALTGDYQIATAPGTPGVSAAPSGTAAGTHYLTVPIAASSGNATLDLGGEFKNVSLYWGSVDTYNTITLYQADGTHTDITGSMIGFGVDPNGNQTNNNSNVRVNFTALGRGITSIGFDSTQFAFETDTFAGTAVPEPATWAMMLGGFGLLGFAARRRSAVKVVAA
;
A
#
# COMPACT_ATOMS: atom_id res chain seq x y z
N MET A 1 15.76 -8.08 28.44
CA MET A 1 14.90 -7.11 27.74
C MET A 1 15.74 -6.49 26.63
N TYR A 2 15.74 -7.10 25.44
CA TYR A 2 16.53 -6.61 24.29
C TYR A 2 15.55 -5.96 23.30
N LEU A 3 15.64 -4.63 23.15
CA LEU A 3 14.97 -3.91 22.07
C LEU A 3 15.75 -4.19 20.78
N ILE A 4 15.12 -4.85 19.80
CA ILE A 4 15.63 -4.91 18.43
C ILE A 4 15.11 -3.67 17.71
N ALA A 5 16.00 -2.71 17.46
CA ALA A 5 15.73 -1.56 16.61
C ALA A 5 15.84 -2.00 15.14
N GLY A 6 14.72 -2.03 14.43
CA GLY A 6 14.71 -2.23 12.97
C GLY A 6 15.30 -1.01 12.27
N ALA A 7 16.31 -1.22 11.43
CA ALA A 7 16.90 -0.17 10.63
C ALA A 7 16.00 0.17 9.44
N VAL A 8 15.45 1.38 9.40
CA VAL A 8 14.74 1.91 8.23
C VAL A 8 15.77 2.57 7.32
N SER A 9 15.89 2.10 6.08
CA SER A 9 16.74 2.72 5.06
C SER A 9 15.89 3.47 4.03
N LEU A 10 16.38 4.64 3.59
CA LEU A 10 15.69 5.57 2.71
C LEU A 10 16.49 5.71 1.41
N ALA A 11 16.00 5.20 0.29
CA ALA A 11 16.56 5.47 -1.03
C ALA A 11 15.69 6.54 -1.72
N ALA A 12 16.29 7.67 -2.09
CA ALA A 12 15.64 8.71 -2.89
C ALA A 12 16.32 8.77 -4.26
N ILE A 13 15.57 8.45 -5.31
CA ILE A 13 16.01 8.61 -6.71
C ILE A 13 15.16 9.75 -7.28
N ALA A 14 15.76 10.89 -7.59
CA ALA A 14 15.06 12.04 -8.17
C ALA A 14 15.43 12.19 -9.64
N ALA A 15 14.46 11.99 -10.54
CA ALA A 15 14.51 12.42 -11.93
C ALA A 15 13.56 13.63 -12.11
N PRO A 16 13.89 14.63 -12.94
CA PRO A 16 13.05 15.81 -13.11
C PRO A 16 11.76 15.42 -13.86
N GLY A 17 10.61 15.63 -13.23
CA GLY A 17 9.29 15.35 -13.81
C GLY A 17 8.69 13.99 -13.44
N ALA A 18 9.38 13.17 -12.65
CA ALA A 18 8.86 11.90 -12.17
C ALA A 18 8.14 12.07 -10.83
N ALA A 19 6.98 11.43 -10.72
CA ALA A 19 6.42 10.94 -9.48
C ALA A 19 7.51 10.61 -8.45
N THR A 20 7.61 11.39 -7.37
CA THR A 20 8.67 11.17 -6.37
C THR A 20 8.10 10.33 -5.24
N VAL A 21 8.35 9.03 -5.31
CA VAL A 21 8.03 8.07 -4.25
C VAL A 21 9.32 7.65 -3.56
N VAL A 22 9.29 7.60 -2.23
CA VAL A 22 10.33 6.99 -1.42
C VAL A 22 9.93 5.56 -1.09
N ILE A 23 10.85 4.63 -1.34
CA ILE A 23 10.66 3.21 -1.07
C ILE A 23 11.45 2.83 0.18
N SER A 24 10.81 2.07 1.05
CA SER A 24 11.40 1.45 2.22
C SER A 24 10.88 0.03 2.35
N ASN A 25 11.66 -0.86 2.97
CA ASN A 25 11.22 -2.22 3.24
C ASN A 25 11.34 -2.56 4.72
N VAL A 26 10.49 -3.48 5.16
CA VAL A 26 10.56 -4.11 6.49
C VAL A 26 10.60 -5.62 6.24
N MET A 27 11.68 -6.24 6.73
CA MET A 27 11.88 -7.69 6.65
C MET A 27 11.71 -8.30 8.03
N SER A 28 11.23 -9.54 8.12
CA SER A 28 11.28 -10.30 9.37
C SER A 28 12.74 -10.56 9.77
N SER A 29 12.99 -10.67 11.08
CA SER A 29 14.29 -11.14 11.58
C SER A 29 14.67 -12.46 10.91
N ALA A 30 15.97 -12.68 10.66
CA ALA A 30 16.48 -13.84 9.93
C ALA A 30 15.78 -15.15 10.30
N GLY A 31 14.93 -15.63 9.39
CA GLY A 31 14.05 -16.78 9.56
C GLY A 31 13.55 -17.24 8.20
N SER A 32 13.56 -18.55 7.99
CA SER A 32 12.97 -19.23 6.85
C SER A 32 12.03 -20.31 7.42
N PRO A 33 10.72 -20.27 7.11
CA PRO A 33 10.07 -19.34 6.17
C PRO A 33 10.03 -17.90 6.72
N ALA A 34 10.05 -16.93 5.82
CA ALA A 34 9.77 -15.53 6.13
C ALA A 34 8.33 -15.38 6.61
N THR A 35 8.08 -14.33 7.39
CA THR A 35 6.75 -13.96 7.88
C THR A 35 6.53 -12.48 7.66
N ASP A 36 5.31 -12.06 7.33
CA ASP A 36 5.00 -10.62 7.23
C ASP A 36 5.21 -9.94 8.60
N PRO A 37 6.11 -8.93 8.69
CA PRO A 37 6.29 -8.16 9.93
C PRO A 37 5.08 -7.27 10.26
N GLY A 38 4.11 -7.15 9.36
CA GLY A 38 2.90 -6.35 9.51
C GLY A 38 3.16 -4.85 9.37
N PHE A 39 2.08 -4.06 9.40
CA PHE A 39 2.09 -2.62 9.12
C PHE A 39 2.00 -1.73 10.38
N ALA A 40 1.93 -2.32 11.58
CA ALA A 40 1.75 -1.56 12.82
C ALA A 40 2.92 -0.61 13.12
N SER A 41 4.16 -1.03 12.84
CA SER A 41 5.36 -0.21 13.01
C SER A 41 5.42 0.98 12.03
N LEU A 42 4.64 0.93 10.95
CA LEU A 42 4.50 2.00 9.96
C LEU A 42 3.40 3.01 10.32
N GLY A 43 2.62 2.75 11.38
CA GLY A 43 1.51 3.60 11.79
C GLY A 43 0.35 3.64 10.79
N GLN A 44 0.21 2.61 9.97
CA GLN A 44 -0.80 2.50 8.92
C GLN A 44 -2.06 1.77 9.42
N THR A 45 -3.15 1.90 8.66
CA THR A 45 -4.39 1.15 8.86
C THR A 45 -4.61 0.16 7.73
N LEU A 46 -5.28 -0.97 8.03
CA LEU A 46 -5.63 -1.99 7.04
C LEU A 46 -6.53 -1.39 5.95
N ILE A 47 -6.20 -1.69 4.69
CA ILE A 47 -6.98 -1.35 3.49
C ILE A 47 -7.65 -2.61 2.94
N TYR A 48 -6.87 -3.68 2.75
CA TYR A 48 -7.37 -4.94 2.19
C TYR A 48 -6.49 -6.11 2.65
N ASP A 49 -7.09 -7.17 3.22
CA ASP A 49 -6.42 -8.41 3.64
C ASP A 49 -6.82 -9.64 2.80
N PHE A 50 -7.72 -9.49 1.83
CA PHE A 50 -8.29 -10.59 1.02
C PHE A 50 -9.15 -11.61 1.78
N ASP A 51 -9.25 -11.50 3.10
CA ASP A 51 -9.97 -12.44 3.96
C ASP A 51 -11.28 -11.86 4.50
N THR A 52 -11.19 -10.73 5.22
CA THR A 52 -12.28 -10.22 6.05
C THR A 52 -12.69 -8.79 5.70
N VAL A 53 -11.76 -8.05 5.09
CA VAL A 53 -11.97 -6.69 4.64
C VAL A 53 -11.95 -6.71 3.12
N SER A 54 -12.93 -6.09 2.49
CA SER A 54 -12.89 -5.78 1.06
C SER A 54 -12.64 -4.28 0.89
N PRO A 55 -11.89 -3.85 -0.13
CA PRO A 55 -11.70 -2.44 -0.43
C PRO A 55 -13.03 -1.83 -0.93
N ALA A 56 -13.13 -0.49 -0.92
CA ALA A 56 -14.33 0.19 -1.40
C ALA A 56 -14.65 -0.17 -2.87
N ALA A 57 -15.92 -0.04 -3.30
CA ALA A 57 -16.40 -0.61 -4.57
C ALA A 57 -15.60 -0.20 -5.83
N GLY A 58 -15.35 -1.15 -6.74
CA GLY A 58 -14.55 -0.94 -7.97
C GLY A 58 -13.05 -1.19 -7.81
N ALA A 59 -12.63 -1.53 -6.59
CA ALA A 59 -11.24 -1.48 -6.18
C ALA A 59 -10.29 -2.46 -6.85
N LEU A 60 -10.65 -3.66 -7.27
CA LEU A 60 -9.69 -4.55 -7.96
C LEU A 60 -10.21 -4.92 -9.34
N THR A 61 -9.40 -4.65 -10.36
CA THR A 61 -9.76 -4.87 -11.76
C THR A 61 -8.59 -5.50 -12.51
N GLY A 62 -8.85 -6.11 -13.66
CA GLY A 62 -7.83 -6.76 -14.49
C GLY A 62 -7.79 -8.28 -14.33
N ASP A 63 -6.65 -8.85 -14.65
CA ASP A 63 -6.37 -10.29 -14.62
C ASP A 63 -5.79 -10.67 -13.25
N TYR A 64 -6.64 -11.19 -12.37
CA TYR A 64 -6.23 -11.60 -11.03
C TYR A 64 -7.09 -12.74 -10.50
N GLN A 65 -6.58 -13.39 -9.46
CA GLN A 65 -7.37 -14.27 -8.59
C GLN A 65 -7.08 -13.97 -7.13
N ILE A 66 -8.11 -14.08 -6.31
CA ILE A 66 -7.94 -14.22 -4.86
C ILE A 66 -7.78 -15.71 -4.58
N ALA A 67 -6.55 -16.13 -4.28
CA ALA A 67 -6.19 -17.53 -4.07
C ALA A 67 -6.13 -17.86 -2.58
N THR A 68 -6.27 -19.14 -2.25
CA THR A 68 -6.16 -19.62 -0.87
C THR A 68 -4.76 -20.20 -0.64
N ALA A 69 -4.10 -19.83 0.45
CA ALA A 69 -2.79 -20.34 0.81
C ALA A 69 -2.81 -21.85 1.10
N PRO A 70 -1.78 -22.62 0.67
CA PRO A 70 -0.48 -22.16 0.19
C PRO A 70 -0.40 -21.81 -1.32
N GLY A 71 -1.51 -21.88 -2.05
CA GLY A 71 -1.54 -21.75 -3.51
C GLY A 71 -1.62 -23.07 -4.25
N THR A 72 -1.51 -23.01 -5.57
CA THR A 72 -1.61 -24.18 -6.46
C THR A 72 -0.25 -24.44 -7.12
N PRO A 73 0.35 -25.64 -6.94
CA PRO A 73 1.65 -25.95 -7.53
C PRO A 73 1.70 -25.68 -9.04
N GLY A 74 2.72 -24.92 -9.48
CA GLY A 74 2.92 -24.54 -10.89
C GLY A 74 1.99 -23.43 -11.40
N VAL A 75 1.15 -22.86 -10.54
CA VAL A 75 0.18 -21.81 -10.87
C VAL A 75 0.38 -20.58 -9.99
N SER A 76 0.46 -20.76 -8.67
CA SER A 76 0.65 -19.69 -7.69
C SER A 76 1.28 -20.19 -6.40
N ALA A 77 1.96 -19.32 -5.68
CA ALA A 77 2.50 -19.53 -4.35
C ALA A 77 2.06 -18.38 -3.44
N ALA A 78 1.52 -18.70 -2.27
CA ALA A 78 1.23 -17.67 -1.28
C ALA A 78 2.54 -17.00 -0.83
N PRO A 79 2.54 -15.68 -0.55
CA PRO A 79 3.67 -15.04 0.11
C PRO A 79 4.12 -15.82 1.34
N SER A 80 5.44 -15.95 1.54
CA SER A 80 5.97 -16.78 2.62
C SER A 80 5.37 -16.36 3.97
N GLY A 81 4.87 -17.34 4.72
CA GLY A 81 4.30 -17.11 6.06
C GLY A 81 2.82 -16.74 6.07
N THR A 82 2.16 -16.59 4.92
CA THR A 82 0.69 -16.53 4.85
C THR A 82 0.11 -17.83 5.42
N ALA A 83 -0.87 -17.70 6.33
CA ALA A 83 -1.42 -18.84 7.06
C ALA A 83 -2.24 -19.76 6.14
N ALA A 84 -2.11 -21.07 6.30
CA ALA A 84 -2.88 -22.01 5.49
C ALA A 84 -4.40 -21.79 5.64
N GLY A 85 -5.11 -21.68 4.52
CA GLY A 85 -6.55 -21.42 4.50
C GLY A 85 -6.95 -19.94 4.47
N THR A 86 -6.01 -19.00 4.58
CA THR A 86 -6.26 -17.57 4.33
C THR A 86 -6.04 -17.22 2.86
N HIS A 87 -6.41 -16.00 2.47
CA HIS A 87 -6.42 -15.57 1.09
C HIS A 87 -5.29 -14.59 0.79
N TYR A 88 -4.89 -14.54 -0.48
CA TYR A 88 -3.90 -13.61 -1.00
C TYR A 88 -4.21 -13.28 -2.47
N LEU A 89 -3.61 -12.21 -2.98
CA LEU A 89 -3.74 -11.81 -4.37
C LEU A 89 -2.64 -12.44 -5.22
N THR A 90 -3.04 -13.01 -6.36
CA THR A 90 -2.16 -13.46 -7.45
C THR A 90 -2.53 -12.74 -8.75
N VAL A 91 -1.52 -12.25 -9.47
CA VAL A 91 -1.67 -11.50 -10.73
C VAL A 91 -0.62 -11.97 -11.75
N PRO A 92 -0.98 -12.54 -12.91
CA PRO A 92 -2.33 -12.90 -13.36
C PRO A 92 -2.82 -14.22 -12.75
N ILE A 93 -3.94 -14.71 -13.29
CA ILE A 93 -4.34 -16.12 -13.13
C ILE A 93 -3.32 -17.00 -13.90
N ALA A 94 -2.72 -17.98 -13.21
CA ALA A 94 -1.70 -18.90 -13.74
C ALA A 94 -0.33 -18.27 -14.09
N ALA A 95 0.66 -19.14 -14.36
CA ALA A 95 1.99 -18.74 -14.82
C ALA A 95 1.92 -18.16 -16.24
N SER A 96 1.52 -16.91 -16.33
CA SER A 96 1.33 -16.16 -17.57
C SER A 96 1.67 -14.68 -17.36
N SER A 97 1.55 -13.88 -18.42
CA SER A 97 1.66 -12.43 -18.33
C SER A 97 0.29 -11.79 -18.16
N GLY A 98 0.17 -10.80 -17.29
CA GLY A 98 -1.05 -10.02 -17.12
C GLY A 98 -0.92 -8.99 -16.00
N ASN A 99 -1.97 -8.19 -15.85
CA ASN A 99 -1.97 -7.10 -14.89
C ASN A 99 -3.31 -6.92 -14.20
N ALA A 100 -3.24 -6.35 -13.01
CA ALA A 100 -4.39 -5.93 -12.24
C ALA A 100 -4.13 -4.57 -11.60
N THR A 101 -5.19 -3.86 -11.24
CA THR A 101 -5.09 -2.56 -10.57
C THR A 101 -6.01 -2.53 -9.36
N LEU A 102 -5.42 -2.18 -8.21
CA LEU A 102 -6.10 -1.85 -6.96
C LEU A 102 -6.36 -0.33 -6.87
N ASP A 103 -7.59 0.12 -7.06
CA ASP A 103 -8.07 1.45 -6.67
C ASP A 103 -8.27 1.50 -5.15
N LEU A 104 -7.67 2.51 -4.51
CA LEU A 104 -7.69 2.69 -3.06
C LEU A 104 -8.93 3.46 -2.58
N GLY A 105 -9.73 4.00 -3.49
CA GLY A 105 -10.96 4.76 -3.17
C GLY A 105 -10.70 6.11 -2.50
N GLY A 106 -9.46 6.58 -2.52
CA GLY A 106 -9.01 7.83 -1.90
C GLY A 106 -7.53 8.08 -2.12
N GLU A 107 -7.04 9.22 -1.64
CA GLU A 107 -5.62 9.60 -1.74
C GLU A 107 -4.87 9.15 -0.47
N PHE A 108 -3.75 8.46 -0.63
CA PHE A 108 -2.92 7.94 0.47
C PHE A 108 -1.53 8.56 0.43
N LYS A 109 -1.04 9.05 1.57
CA LYS A 109 0.33 9.60 1.64
C LYS A 109 1.39 8.50 1.65
N ASN A 110 1.00 7.33 2.14
CA ASN A 110 1.81 6.12 2.09
C ASN A 110 0.90 4.89 2.01
N VAL A 111 1.42 3.85 1.36
CA VAL A 111 0.80 2.52 1.26
C VAL A 111 1.88 1.47 1.41
N SER A 112 1.54 0.34 2.03
CA SER A 112 2.40 -0.83 2.10
C SER A 112 1.65 -2.11 1.77
N LEU A 113 2.40 -3.10 1.31
CA LEU A 113 1.92 -4.45 1.02
C LEU A 113 3.01 -5.47 1.37
N TYR A 114 2.63 -6.72 1.60
CA TYR A 114 3.57 -7.82 1.75
C TYR A 114 3.75 -8.55 0.42
N TRP A 115 4.90 -8.36 -0.22
CA TRP A 115 5.23 -8.94 -1.51
C TRP A 115 5.98 -10.26 -1.30
N GLY A 116 5.39 -11.35 -1.77
CA GLY A 116 6.00 -12.68 -1.80
C GLY A 116 6.85 -12.92 -3.06
N SER A 117 7.90 -13.74 -2.93
CA SER A 117 8.72 -14.18 -4.07
C SER A 117 9.20 -13.04 -4.98
N VAL A 118 9.66 -11.94 -4.39
CA VAL A 118 10.15 -10.75 -5.11
C VAL A 118 11.11 -11.15 -6.23
N ASP A 119 10.91 -10.55 -7.40
CA ASP A 119 11.67 -10.86 -8.61
C ASP A 119 11.85 -9.62 -9.51
N THR A 120 12.42 -9.80 -10.70
CA THR A 120 12.68 -8.72 -11.66
C THR A 120 11.71 -8.66 -12.84
N TYR A 121 10.79 -9.61 -12.98
CA TYR A 121 9.81 -9.67 -14.08
C TYR A 121 8.42 -9.16 -13.65
N ASN A 122 8.24 -8.91 -12.36
CA ASN A 122 7.07 -8.34 -11.73
C ASN A 122 7.28 -6.86 -11.39
N THR A 123 6.25 -6.05 -11.64
CA THR A 123 6.28 -4.59 -11.47
C THR A 123 5.08 -4.10 -10.66
N ILE A 124 5.33 -3.19 -9.71
CA ILE A 124 4.32 -2.38 -9.04
C ILE A 124 4.29 -1.01 -9.69
N THR A 125 3.12 -0.54 -10.10
CA THR A 125 2.92 0.84 -10.57
C THR A 125 2.13 1.63 -9.55
N LEU A 126 2.66 2.76 -9.07
CA LEU A 126 1.95 3.65 -8.16
C LEU A 126 1.36 4.83 -8.92
N TYR A 127 0.04 4.93 -8.98
CA TYR A 127 -0.67 6.06 -9.59
C TYR A 127 -0.96 7.12 -8.53
N GLN A 128 -0.64 8.39 -8.81
CA GLN A 128 -0.88 9.50 -7.88
C GLN A 128 -2.00 10.43 -8.37
N ALA A 129 -2.51 11.25 -7.47
CA ALA A 129 -3.66 12.12 -7.72
C ALA A 129 -3.43 13.24 -8.75
N ASP A 130 -2.19 13.51 -9.21
CA ASP A 130 -1.91 14.38 -10.36
C ASP A 130 -1.91 13.64 -11.71
N GLY A 131 -2.16 12.33 -11.71
CA GLY A 131 -2.11 11.49 -12.90
C GLY A 131 -0.72 10.97 -13.25
N THR A 132 0.32 11.29 -12.47
CA THR A 132 1.66 10.71 -12.65
C THR A 132 1.75 9.31 -12.05
N HIS A 133 2.71 8.50 -12.52
CA HIS A 133 2.97 7.17 -11.97
C HIS A 133 4.46 6.88 -11.78
N THR A 134 4.76 5.92 -10.90
CA THR A 134 6.09 5.34 -10.70
C THR A 134 6.02 3.83 -10.87
N ASP A 135 6.83 3.28 -11.76
CA ASP A 135 7.01 1.83 -11.90
C ASP A 135 8.17 1.34 -11.04
N ILE A 136 7.95 0.23 -10.34
CA ILE A 136 8.84 -0.31 -9.31
C ILE A 136 8.98 -1.81 -9.53
N THR A 137 10.16 -2.25 -9.96
CA THR A 137 10.52 -3.68 -10.02
C THR A 137 11.10 -4.15 -8.69
N GLY A 138 11.21 -5.45 -8.46
CA GLY A 138 11.82 -5.98 -7.23
C GLY A 138 13.27 -5.49 -6.99
N SER A 139 14.01 -5.20 -8.07
CA SER A 139 15.37 -4.63 -7.99
C SER A 139 15.43 -3.22 -7.37
N MET A 140 14.30 -2.51 -7.32
CA MET A 140 14.21 -1.14 -6.83
C MET A 140 13.81 -1.04 -5.34
N ILE A 141 13.43 -2.15 -4.69
CA ILE A 141 12.95 -2.16 -3.29
C ILE A 141 14.07 -1.82 -2.28
N GLY A 142 15.33 -1.99 -2.68
CA GLY A 142 16.49 -1.48 -1.96
C GLY A 142 17.34 -2.53 -1.24
N PHE A 143 18.08 -2.10 -0.23
CA PHE A 143 19.13 -2.89 0.40
C PHE A 143 18.59 -4.13 1.12
N GLY A 144 19.27 -5.26 0.95
CA GLY A 144 18.95 -6.51 1.62
C GLY A 144 17.86 -7.35 0.94
N VAL A 145 17.20 -6.83 -0.10
CA VAL A 145 16.26 -7.59 -0.92
C VAL A 145 17.01 -8.29 -2.06
N ASP A 146 16.70 -9.57 -2.25
CA ASP A 146 17.23 -10.40 -3.34
C ASP A 146 16.07 -10.78 -4.26
N PRO A 147 15.90 -10.09 -5.41
CA PRO A 147 14.78 -10.28 -6.32
C PRO A 147 14.98 -11.52 -7.19
N ASN A 148 15.04 -12.70 -6.57
CA ASN A 148 15.34 -13.98 -7.21
C ASN A 148 14.15 -14.95 -7.28
N GLY A 149 12.96 -14.52 -6.84
CA GLY A 149 11.75 -15.34 -6.84
C GLY A 149 11.71 -16.42 -5.77
N ASN A 150 12.54 -16.33 -4.71
CA ASN A 150 12.56 -17.35 -3.67
C ASN A 150 11.29 -17.28 -2.80
N GLN A 151 10.56 -18.39 -2.74
CA GLN A 151 9.26 -18.50 -2.08
C GLN A 151 9.31 -18.59 -0.55
N THR A 152 10.50 -18.60 0.07
CA THR A 152 10.63 -18.85 1.52
C THR A 152 11.55 -17.88 2.25
N ASN A 153 12.54 -17.30 1.58
CA ASN A 153 13.56 -16.48 2.23
C ASN A 153 13.04 -15.08 2.54
N ASN A 154 13.47 -14.52 3.67
CA ASN A 154 13.05 -13.20 4.13
C ASN A 154 13.59 -12.03 3.30
N ASN A 155 14.61 -12.25 2.47
CA ASN A 155 15.11 -11.25 1.54
C ASN A 155 14.38 -11.26 0.19
N SER A 156 13.51 -12.25 -0.04
CA SER A 156 12.66 -12.34 -1.24
C SER A 156 11.17 -12.31 -0.87
N ASN A 157 10.81 -12.12 0.40
CA ASN A 157 9.43 -12.01 0.89
C ASN A 157 9.39 -10.88 1.92
N VAL A 158 8.93 -9.71 1.51
CA VAL A 158 9.17 -8.46 2.25
C VAL A 158 7.93 -7.58 2.27
N ARG A 159 7.75 -6.84 3.37
CA ARG A 159 6.78 -5.74 3.40
C ARG A 159 7.42 -4.51 2.79
N VAL A 160 6.87 -4.02 1.69
CA VAL A 160 7.34 -2.82 1.00
C VAL A 160 6.42 -1.66 1.36
N ASN A 161 7.00 -0.54 1.74
CA ASN A 161 6.29 0.70 2.05
C ASN A 161 6.71 1.80 1.08
N PHE A 162 5.70 2.41 0.47
CA PHE A 162 5.81 3.47 -0.51
C PHE A 162 5.27 4.77 0.09
N THR A 163 6.07 5.82 0.08
CA THR A 163 5.69 7.14 0.58
C THR A 163 5.74 8.15 -0.55
N ALA A 164 4.60 8.75 -0.87
CA ALA A 164 4.54 9.83 -1.84
C ALA A 164 5.15 11.11 -1.25
N LEU A 165 6.07 11.75 -1.97
CA LEU A 165 6.62 13.07 -1.60
C LEU A 165 5.81 14.24 -2.21
N GLY A 166 4.90 13.93 -3.14
CA GLY A 166 4.05 14.90 -3.83
C GLY A 166 2.56 14.64 -3.56
N ARG A 167 1.80 14.48 -4.63
CA ARG A 167 0.40 14.04 -4.55
C ARG A 167 0.35 12.60 -4.06
N GLY A 168 -0.64 12.29 -3.22
CA GLY A 168 -0.80 10.95 -2.68
C GLY A 168 -1.21 9.94 -3.74
N ILE A 169 -1.05 8.68 -3.36
CA ILE A 169 -1.29 7.49 -4.17
C ILE A 169 -2.79 7.22 -4.18
N THR A 170 -3.35 7.01 -5.36
CA THR A 170 -4.78 6.72 -5.56
C THR A 170 -5.01 5.28 -5.98
N SER A 171 -4.04 4.66 -6.65
CA SER A 171 -4.17 3.28 -7.13
C SER A 171 -2.80 2.61 -7.22
N ILE A 172 -2.80 1.27 -7.16
CA ILE A 172 -1.62 0.42 -7.27
C ILE A 172 -1.86 -0.58 -8.41
N GLY A 173 -1.05 -0.53 -9.45
CA GLY A 173 -0.99 -1.53 -10.51
C GLY A 173 -0.02 -2.65 -10.16
N PHE A 174 -0.34 -3.86 -10.59
CA PHE A 174 0.51 -5.03 -10.54
C PHE A 174 0.62 -5.58 -11.95
N ASP A 175 1.84 -5.78 -12.43
CA ASP A 175 2.10 -6.37 -13.74
C ASP A 175 3.09 -7.52 -13.59
N SER A 176 2.82 -8.62 -14.28
CA SER A 176 3.71 -9.75 -14.41
C SER A 176 3.92 -10.10 -15.88
N THR A 177 5.15 -10.47 -16.21
CA THR A 177 5.54 -10.92 -17.55
C THR A 177 5.95 -12.38 -17.63
N GLN A 178 6.00 -13.12 -16.50
CA GLN A 178 6.41 -14.53 -16.46
C GLN A 178 5.61 -15.37 -15.46
N PHE A 179 5.95 -15.25 -14.17
CA PHE A 179 5.26 -15.92 -13.07
C PHE A 179 4.47 -14.91 -12.26
N ALA A 180 3.38 -15.34 -11.63
CA ALA A 180 2.46 -14.42 -10.98
C ALA A 180 3.15 -13.52 -9.94
N PHE A 181 2.70 -12.26 -9.90
CA PHE A 181 2.91 -11.34 -8.80
C PHE A 181 2.00 -11.76 -7.65
N GLU A 182 2.59 -12.01 -6.47
CA GLU A 182 1.91 -12.57 -5.32
C GLU A 182 2.06 -11.63 -4.11
N THR A 183 0.94 -11.22 -3.53
CA THR A 183 0.94 -10.25 -2.42
C THR A 183 -0.22 -10.47 -1.46
N ASP A 184 -0.01 -9.99 -0.24
CA ASP A 184 -0.99 -10.00 0.83
C ASP A 184 -1.00 -8.65 1.57
N THR A 185 -2.09 -8.37 2.28
CA THR A 185 -2.25 -7.34 3.31
C THR A 185 -1.75 -5.95 2.90
N PHE A 186 -2.67 -5.20 2.31
CA PHE A 186 -2.53 -3.79 1.97
C PHE A 186 -2.88 -2.91 3.15
N ALA A 187 -2.03 -1.94 3.45
CA ALA A 187 -2.25 -0.95 4.49
C ALA A 187 -1.79 0.43 4.02
N GLY A 188 -2.26 1.48 4.65
CA GLY A 188 -1.80 2.83 4.31
C GLY A 188 -2.29 3.89 5.26
N THR A 189 -1.88 5.14 4.99
CA THR A 189 -2.37 6.32 5.71
C THR A 189 -3.06 7.28 4.74
N ALA A 190 -4.37 7.38 4.85
CA ALA A 190 -5.17 8.27 4.02
C ALA A 190 -4.76 9.75 4.21
N VAL A 191 -4.83 10.51 3.13
CA VAL A 191 -4.85 11.97 3.14
C VAL A 191 -6.29 12.38 3.45
N PRO A 192 -6.54 13.12 4.55
CA PRO A 192 -7.89 13.57 4.85
C PRO A 192 -8.42 14.46 3.71
N GLU A 193 -9.63 14.19 3.22
CA GLU A 193 -10.16 14.88 2.05
C GLU A 193 -10.24 16.40 2.28
N PRO A 194 -9.78 17.24 1.33
CA PRO A 194 -9.90 18.70 1.42
C PRO A 194 -11.34 19.18 1.62
N ALA A 195 -12.32 18.44 1.09
CA ALA A 195 -13.73 18.73 1.27
C ALA A 195 -14.18 18.61 2.74
N THR A 196 -13.66 17.63 3.49
CA THR A 196 -13.95 17.52 4.93
C THR A 196 -13.43 18.73 5.69
N TRP A 197 -12.25 19.24 5.33
CA TRP A 197 -11.70 20.46 5.90
C TRP A 197 -12.54 21.69 5.53
N ALA A 198 -12.91 21.82 4.26
CA ALA A 198 -13.76 22.92 3.80
C ALA A 198 -15.14 22.90 4.46
N MET A 199 -15.73 21.71 4.68
CA MET A 199 -17.01 21.53 5.36
C MET A 199 -16.91 21.78 6.86
N MET A 200 -15.84 21.35 7.53
CA MET A 200 -15.60 21.68 8.94
C MET A 200 -15.39 23.19 9.11
N LEU A 201 -14.51 23.79 8.33
CA LEU A 201 -14.25 25.23 8.37
C LEU A 201 -15.51 26.03 7.99
N GLY A 202 -16.24 25.60 6.98
CA GLY A 202 -17.52 26.18 6.58
C GLY A 202 -18.57 26.09 7.70
N GLY A 203 -18.69 24.92 8.33
CA GLY A 203 -19.58 24.69 9.46
C GLY A 203 -19.24 25.55 10.67
N PHE A 204 -17.97 25.61 11.06
CA PHE A 204 -17.50 26.47 12.15
C PHE A 204 -17.66 27.96 11.80
N GLY A 205 -17.41 28.34 10.54
CA GLY A 205 -17.63 29.70 10.05
C GLY A 205 -19.10 30.13 10.18
N LEU A 206 -20.03 29.26 9.80
CA LEU A 206 -21.48 29.50 9.94
C LEU A 206 -21.90 29.62 11.41
N LEU A 207 -21.43 28.72 12.28
CA LEU A 207 -21.72 28.77 13.72
C LEU A 207 -21.16 30.04 14.37
N GLY A 208 -19.92 30.42 14.06
CA GLY A 208 -19.30 31.65 14.56
C GLY A 208 -20.03 32.91 14.09
N PHE A 209 -20.45 32.95 12.82
CA PHE A 209 -21.24 34.05 12.29
C PHE A 209 -22.61 34.18 12.99
N ALA A 210 -23.31 33.07 13.19
CA ALA A 210 -24.59 33.05 13.90
C ALA A 210 -24.46 33.52 15.36
N ALA A 211 -23.39 33.13 16.05
CA ALA A 211 -23.09 33.58 17.41
C ALA A 211 -22.83 35.09 17.48
N ARG A 212 -22.01 35.65 16.56
CA ARG A 212 -21.75 37.09 16.47
C ARG A 212 -23.03 37.91 16.28
N ARG A 213 -23.97 37.43 15.46
CA ARG A 213 -25.25 38.13 15.21
C ARG A 213 -26.13 38.19 16.46
N ARG A 214 -26.06 37.20 17.36
CA ARG A 214 -26.83 37.20 18.62
C ARG A 214 -26.25 38.16 19.67
N SER A 215 -24.93 38.33 19.71
CA SER A 215 -24.29 39.25 20.66
C SER A 215 -24.52 40.72 20.32
N ALA A 216 -24.66 41.06 19.04
CA ALA A 216 -24.95 42.43 18.59
C ALA A 216 -26.35 42.94 18.98
N VAL A 217 -27.27 42.05 19.36
CA VAL A 217 -28.67 42.38 19.70
C VAL A 217 -28.85 42.70 21.20
N LYS A 218 -27.82 42.52 22.05
CA LYS A 218 -27.93 42.71 23.52
C LYS A 218 -27.47 44.07 24.08
N VAL A 219 -27.26 45.11 23.25
CA VAL A 219 -26.92 46.46 23.74
C VAL A 219 -27.98 47.49 23.32
N VAL A 220 -29.20 47.37 23.88
CA VAL A 220 -30.08 48.49 24.24
C VAL A 220 -31.03 47.99 25.33
N ALA A 221 -30.74 48.28 26.60
CA ALA A 221 -31.74 48.42 27.66
C ALA A 221 -31.14 49.31 28.76
N ALA A 222 -31.91 50.35 29.10
CA ALA A 222 -31.64 51.40 30.08
C ALA A 222 -31.79 50.91 31.53
#